data_AF-A0A482VSL6-F1
#
_entry.id   AF-A0A482VSL6-F1
#
_cell.length_a   1.000
_cell.length_b   1.000
_cell.length_c   1.000
_cell.angle_alpha   90.00
_cell.angle_beta   90.00
_cell.angle_gamma   90.00
#
_symmetry.space_group_name_H-M   'P 1'
#
loop_
_entity.id
_entity.type
_entity.pdbx_description
1 polymer ?
#
loop_
_entity_poly.entity_id
_entity_poly.type
_entity_poly.pdbx_seq_one_letter_code
_entity_poly.pdbx_strand_id
1 'polypeptide(L)'
;MPEEYRKEQFPPKGVSNRNKGLEWIRKNARSGVIYFADDDNTYDLELFEEIRHTKRVSMFPVGLMPHLGVCTPVVEKGKLINFYCGWIGDRKFPIDMAGFAVSVEFLLTRPRAWVPFLAGYEETGFLVSLQPFEIPDIELLASNCTKILVWHTQTKENDEPAPVDLDTYGHTNLAKLGEIMM
;
A
#
# COMPACT_ATOMS: atom_id res chain seq x y z
N MET A 1 -1.93 4.62 16.58
CA MET A 1 -2.41 3.30 17.04
C MET A 1 -3.04 3.43 18.43
N PRO A 2 -4.31 3.02 18.60
CA PRO A 2 -4.99 2.96 19.90
C PRO A 2 -4.20 2.11 20.91
N GLU A 3 -4.34 2.41 22.21
CA GLU A 3 -3.54 1.76 23.26
C GLU A 3 -3.75 0.25 23.36
N GLU A 4 -4.98 -0.22 23.11
CA GLU A 4 -5.35 -1.63 23.16
C GLU A 4 -4.55 -2.52 22.19
N TYR A 5 -4.16 -1.99 21.03
CA TYR A 5 -3.39 -2.74 20.01
C TYR A 5 -1.87 -2.62 20.17
N ARG A 6 -1.38 -1.73 21.04
CA ARG A 6 0.07 -1.52 21.24
C ARG A 6 0.78 -2.67 21.94
N LYS A 7 0.03 -3.53 22.62
CA LYS A 7 0.56 -4.64 23.42
C LYS A 7 0.57 -5.97 22.66
N GLU A 8 0.09 -5.99 21.42
CA GLU A 8 0.13 -7.19 20.58
C GLU A 8 1.57 -7.53 20.17
N GLN A 9 1.85 -8.82 20.01
CA GLN A 9 3.17 -9.30 19.59
C GLN A 9 3.56 -8.82 18.18
N PHE A 10 2.57 -8.64 17.31
CA PHE A 10 2.72 -8.13 15.95
C PHE A 10 1.69 -7.04 15.72
N PRO A 11 1.92 -5.81 16.22
CA PRO A 11 0.92 -4.77 16.15
C PRO A 11 0.69 -4.32 14.70
N PRO A 12 -0.56 -4.15 14.27
CA PRO A 12 -0.88 -3.71 12.91
C PRO A 12 -0.35 -2.29 12.67
N LYS A 13 0.49 -2.12 11.65
CA LYS A 13 1.16 -0.84 11.36
C LYS A 13 0.32 0.02 10.43
N GLY A 14 0.33 1.33 10.64
CA GLY A 14 -0.27 2.31 9.73
C GLY A 14 -1.81 2.39 9.70
N VAL A 15 -2.54 1.46 10.34
CA VAL A 15 -4.02 1.40 10.28
C VAL A 15 -4.71 2.70 10.69
N SER A 16 -4.27 3.33 11.78
CA SER A 16 -4.83 4.63 12.20
C SER A 16 -4.67 5.72 11.13
N ASN A 17 -3.52 5.76 10.47
CA ASN A 17 -3.18 6.76 9.45
C ASN A 17 -4.00 6.52 8.18
N ARG A 18 -4.08 5.26 7.73
CA ARG A 18 -4.92 4.85 6.58
C ARG A 18 -6.38 5.21 6.82
N ASN A 19 -6.93 4.87 8.00
CA ASN A 19 -8.30 5.23 8.35
C ASN A 19 -8.50 6.76 8.45
N LYS A 20 -7.50 7.52 8.92
CA LYS A 20 -7.60 8.99 8.91
C LYS A 20 -7.65 9.55 7.49
N GLY A 21 -6.86 8.98 6.57
CA GLY A 21 -6.91 9.30 5.14
C GLY A 21 -8.29 8.99 4.54
N LEU A 22 -8.84 7.80 4.81
CA LEU A 22 -10.18 7.42 4.37
C LEU A 22 -11.27 8.37 4.91
N GLU A 23 -11.17 8.78 6.18
CA GLU A 23 -12.09 9.77 6.77
C GLU A 23 -12.02 11.12 6.04
N TRP A 24 -10.82 11.59 5.73
CA TRP A 24 -10.62 12.82 4.98
C TRP A 24 -11.20 12.72 3.56
N ILE A 25 -10.96 11.61 2.86
CA ILE A 25 -11.48 11.36 1.51
C ILE A 25 -13.01 11.37 1.52
N ARG A 26 -13.64 10.69 2.49
CA ARG A 26 -15.11 10.67 2.62
C ARG A 26 -15.73 12.06 2.78
N LYS A 27 -15.02 12.98 3.47
CA LYS A 27 -15.49 14.36 3.66
C LYS A 27 -15.24 15.22 2.43
N ASN A 28 -14.08 15.09 1.80
CA ASN A 28 -13.54 16.09 0.88
C ASN A 28 -13.50 15.68 -0.61
N ALA A 29 -13.46 14.39 -0.92
CA ALA A 29 -13.36 13.91 -2.30
C ALA A 29 -14.72 13.42 -2.82
N ARG A 30 -14.92 13.52 -4.14
CA ARG A 30 -16.12 13.03 -4.83
C ARG A 30 -15.81 12.06 -5.97
N SER A 31 -14.60 12.12 -6.50
CA SER A 31 -14.12 11.25 -7.58
C SER A 31 -12.62 11.04 -7.45
N GLY A 32 -12.12 9.99 -8.09
CA GLY A 32 -10.69 9.69 -8.16
C GLY A 32 -10.38 8.29 -7.65
N VAL A 33 -9.12 8.08 -7.30
CA VAL A 33 -8.60 6.76 -6.90
C VAL A 33 -7.84 6.89 -5.59
N ILE A 34 -8.01 5.88 -4.75
CA ILE A 34 -7.33 5.71 -3.47
C ILE A 34 -6.29 4.63 -3.68
N TYR A 35 -5.04 4.97 -3.36
CA TYR A 35 -3.93 4.05 -3.37
C TYR A 35 -3.21 4.15 -2.02
N PHE A 36 -2.99 3.01 -1.38
CA PHE A 36 -2.28 2.93 -0.11
C PHE A 36 -0.79 2.74 -0.39
N ALA A 37 -0.03 3.83 -0.33
CA ALA A 37 1.40 3.84 -0.57
C ALA A 37 2.15 4.02 0.76
N ASP A 38 2.82 2.97 1.22
CA ASP A 38 3.73 3.03 2.36
C ASP A 38 5.01 3.80 1.96
N ASP A 39 5.68 4.44 2.93
CA ASP A 39 6.72 5.44 2.70
C ASP A 39 8.10 4.88 2.32
N ASP A 40 8.30 3.58 2.46
CA ASP A 40 9.54 2.86 2.18
C ASP A 40 9.53 2.07 0.86
N ASN A 41 8.36 1.95 0.24
CA ASN A 41 8.13 1.23 -1.01
C ASN A 41 8.66 2.01 -2.22
N THR A 42 8.89 1.30 -3.32
CA THR A 42 9.31 1.89 -4.61
C THR A 42 8.19 1.78 -5.64
N TYR A 43 7.93 2.86 -6.36
CA TYR A 43 6.80 2.96 -7.30
C TYR A 43 7.29 3.41 -8.68
N ASP A 44 6.92 2.67 -9.72
CA ASP A 44 7.09 3.11 -11.11
C ASP A 44 6.02 4.17 -11.44
N LEU A 45 6.34 5.17 -12.26
CA LEU A 45 5.38 6.18 -12.68
C LEU A 45 4.25 5.60 -13.54
N GLU A 46 4.52 4.54 -14.32
CA GLU A 46 3.52 3.82 -15.12
C GLU A 46 2.39 3.27 -14.24
N LEU A 47 2.66 2.95 -12.96
CA LEU A 47 1.63 2.51 -12.02
C LEU A 47 0.51 3.55 -11.88
N PHE A 48 0.86 4.82 -11.78
CA PHE A 48 -0.11 5.89 -11.56
C PHE A 48 -0.95 6.15 -12.80
N GLU A 49 -0.41 5.88 -14.00
CA GLU A 49 -1.17 5.91 -15.25
C GLU A 49 -2.15 4.74 -15.34
N GLU A 50 -1.78 3.55 -14.85
CA GLU A 50 -2.67 2.39 -14.80
C GLU A 50 -3.82 2.60 -13.80
N ILE A 51 -3.51 2.90 -12.54
CA ILE A 51 -4.53 2.94 -11.48
C ILE A 51 -5.49 4.11 -11.59
N ARG A 52 -5.16 5.21 -12.32
CA ARG A 52 -6.08 6.36 -12.45
C ARG A 52 -7.41 5.99 -13.12
N HIS A 53 -7.47 4.84 -13.78
CA HIS A 53 -8.64 4.36 -14.51
C HIS A 53 -9.55 3.41 -13.73
N THR A 54 -9.15 3.01 -12.51
CA THR A 54 -9.89 2.08 -11.65
C THR A 54 -11.34 2.51 -11.42
N LYS A 55 -12.29 1.60 -11.67
CA LYS A 55 -13.73 1.88 -11.52
C LYS A 55 -14.31 1.37 -10.21
N ARG A 56 -13.80 0.26 -9.70
CA ARG A 56 -14.20 -0.34 -8.44
C ARG A 56 -12.96 -0.63 -7.61
N VAL A 57 -12.27 -1.71 -7.94
CA VAL A 57 -11.03 -2.13 -7.30
C VAL A 57 -10.16 -2.79 -8.35
N SER A 58 -8.94 -2.29 -8.49
CA SER A 58 -7.94 -2.86 -9.37
C SER A 58 -6.87 -3.58 -8.58
N MET A 59 -6.31 -4.66 -9.14
CA MET A 59 -5.21 -5.41 -8.54
C MET A 59 -4.08 -5.65 -9.55
N PHE A 60 -2.86 -5.69 -9.06
CA PHE A 60 -1.64 -5.83 -9.84
C PHE A 60 -0.49 -6.43 -9.01
N PRO A 61 0.60 -6.90 -9.67
CA PRO A 61 1.73 -7.53 -8.99
C PRO A 61 2.54 -6.55 -8.13
N VAL A 62 3.02 -7.03 -6.98
CA VAL A 62 4.00 -6.36 -6.10
C VAL A 62 5.28 -7.19 -6.05
N GLY A 63 6.42 -6.57 -6.36
CA GLY A 63 7.73 -7.21 -6.35
C GLY A 63 8.47 -7.09 -5.02
N LEU A 64 9.58 -7.82 -4.90
CA LEU A 64 10.45 -7.89 -3.71
C LEU A 64 9.73 -8.33 -2.43
N MET A 65 8.67 -9.12 -2.59
CA MET A 65 7.94 -9.66 -1.46
C MET A 65 8.78 -10.70 -0.70
N PRO A 66 8.72 -10.71 0.65
CA PRO A 66 9.41 -11.72 1.44
C PRO A 66 9.04 -13.15 1.02
N HIS A 67 10.04 -14.05 0.99
CA HIS A 67 9.96 -15.48 0.64
C HIS A 67 9.60 -15.82 -0.81
N LEU A 68 8.56 -15.22 -1.40
CA LEU A 68 8.09 -15.55 -2.75
C LEU A 68 8.62 -14.63 -3.85
N GLY A 69 9.24 -13.50 -3.50
CA GLY A 69 9.75 -12.50 -4.44
C GLY A 69 8.67 -11.68 -5.14
N VAL A 70 7.45 -12.18 -5.25
CA VAL A 70 6.29 -11.50 -5.83
C VAL A 70 5.00 -11.87 -5.08
N CYS A 71 4.09 -10.90 -4.97
CA CYS A 71 2.70 -11.08 -4.55
C CYS A 71 1.81 -10.63 -5.71
N THR A 72 1.00 -11.52 -6.29
CA THR A 72 0.29 -11.24 -7.54
C THR A 72 -1.02 -12.02 -7.69
N PRO A 73 -2.05 -11.46 -8.34
CA PRO A 73 -3.15 -12.25 -8.88
C PRO A 73 -2.65 -13.22 -9.96
N VAL A 74 -3.06 -14.49 -9.89
CA VAL A 74 -2.76 -15.53 -10.88
C VAL A 74 -3.84 -15.50 -11.96
N VAL A 75 -3.42 -15.16 -13.19
CA VAL A 75 -4.35 -14.90 -14.29
C VAL A 75 -4.21 -15.97 -15.38
N GLU A 76 -5.34 -16.55 -15.77
CA GLU A 76 -5.43 -17.44 -16.94
C GLU A 76 -6.50 -16.89 -17.90
N LYS A 77 -6.13 -16.69 -19.18
CA LYS A 77 -7.03 -16.18 -20.23
C LYS A 77 -7.76 -14.89 -19.83
N GLY A 78 -7.06 -13.98 -19.17
CA GLY A 78 -7.59 -12.70 -18.69
C GLY A 78 -8.54 -12.81 -17.49
N LYS A 79 -8.62 -13.98 -16.85
CA LYS A 79 -9.44 -14.19 -15.65
C LYS A 79 -8.56 -14.55 -14.46
N LEU A 80 -8.90 -13.99 -13.31
CA LEU A 80 -8.31 -14.36 -12.05
C LEU A 80 -8.73 -15.79 -11.68
N ILE A 81 -7.75 -16.68 -11.48
CA ILE A 81 -8.00 -18.07 -11.07
C ILE A 81 -7.51 -18.36 -9.66
N ASN A 82 -6.51 -17.63 -9.17
CA ASN A 82 -5.98 -17.76 -7.81
C ASN A 82 -5.11 -16.54 -7.45
N PHE A 83 -4.49 -16.54 -6.28
CA PHE A 83 -3.46 -15.58 -5.90
C PHE A 83 -2.16 -16.30 -5.59
N TYR A 84 -1.05 -15.64 -5.87
CA TYR A 84 0.29 -16.08 -5.53
C TYR A 84 0.90 -15.01 -4.63
N CYS A 85 0.77 -15.16 -3.32
CA CYS A 85 1.24 -14.20 -2.33
C CYS A 85 1.49 -14.93 -1.01
N GLY A 86 2.69 -14.78 -0.45
CA GLY A 86 3.26 -15.56 0.67
C GLY A 86 2.26 -16.34 1.51
N TRP A 87 1.87 -15.77 2.65
CA TRP A 87 0.95 -16.40 3.57
C TRP A 87 -0.49 -16.23 3.10
N ILE A 88 -1.06 -17.23 2.43
CA ILE A 88 -2.45 -17.16 1.93
C ILE A 88 -3.46 -17.29 3.09
N GLY A 89 -3.29 -18.29 3.95
CA GLY A 89 -4.20 -18.57 5.06
C GLY A 89 -5.65 -18.76 4.59
N ASP A 90 -6.58 -18.25 5.38
CA ASP A 90 -8.02 -18.18 5.18
C ASP A 90 -8.48 -16.82 4.62
N ARG A 91 -7.55 -16.03 4.07
CA ARG A 91 -7.82 -14.70 3.50
C ARG A 91 -8.56 -14.83 2.17
N LYS A 92 -9.67 -14.10 2.04
CA LYS A 92 -10.42 -14.01 0.77
C LYS A 92 -9.61 -13.28 -0.32
N PHE A 93 -8.87 -12.24 0.08
CA PHE A 93 -8.01 -11.47 -0.79
C PHE A 93 -6.58 -11.49 -0.24
N PRO A 94 -5.80 -12.53 -0.56
CA PRO A 94 -4.41 -12.65 -0.12
C PRO A 94 -3.49 -11.81 -1.04
N ILE A 95 -3.53 -10.49 -0.85
CA ILE A 95 -2.72 -9.51 -1.56
C ILE A 95 -1.96 -8.64 -0.55
N ASP A 96 -0.94 -7.93 -1.01
CA ASP A 96 -0.22 -6.89 -0.28
C ASP A 96 -0.97 -5.53 -0.37
N MET A 97 -0.78 -4.66 0.62
CA MET A 97 -1.41 -3.34 0.68
C MET A 97 -1.12 -2.48 -0.56
N ALA A 98 0.10 -2.58 -1.10
CA ALA A 98 0.51 -1.85 -2.30
C ALA A 98 -0.01 -2.48 -3.60
N GLY A 99 -0.64 -3.66 -3.55
CA GLY A 99 -1.06 -4.44 -4.72
C GLY A 99 -2.46 -4.13 -5.25
N PHE A 100 -3.15 -3.12 -4.71
CA PHE A 100 -4.48 -2.75 -5.16
C PHE A 100 -4.77 -1.25 -5.04
N ALA A 101 -5.74 -0.78 -5.82
CA ALA A 101 -6.29 0.57 -5.74
C ALA A 101 -7.82 0.54 -5.75
N VAL A 102 -8.47 1.57 -5.19
CA VAL A 102 -9.93 1.61 -5.01
C VAL A 102 -10.49 2.93 -5.53
N SER A 103 -11.60 2.89 -6.27
CA SER A 103 -12.29 4.11 -6.70
C SER A 103 -12.87 4.85 -5.48
N VAL A 104 -12.71 6.17 -5.46
CA VAL A 104 -13.33 7.05 -4.44
C VAL A 104 -14.84 6.93 -4.52
N GLU A 105 -15.43 7.01 -5.71
CA GLU A 105 -16.86 6.85 -5.94
C GLU A 105 -17.35 5.50 -5.38
N PHE A 106 -16.60 4.43 -5.64
CA PHE A 106 -16.91 3.10 -5.12
C PHE A 106 -16.87 3.06 -3.59
N LEU A 107 -15.84 3.64 -2.95
CA LEU A 107 -15.73 3.71 -1.49
C LEU A 107 -16.88 4.52 -0.85
N LEU A 108 -17.29 5.63 -1.47
CA LEU A 108 -18.31 6.53 -0.90
C LEU A 108 -19.65 5.83 -0.69
N THR A 109 -20.02 4.86 -1.54
CA THR A 109 -21.26 4.10 -1.33
C THR A 109 -21.13 2.95 -0.33
N ARG A 110 -19.94 2.75 0.28
CA ARG A 110 -19.69 1.77 1.35
C ARG A 110 -19.21 2.49 2.62
N PRO A 111 -20.09 3.16 3.39
CA PRO A 111 -19.69 3.96 4.56
C PRO A 111 -19.05 3.15 5.70
N ARG A 112 -19.25 1.83 5.71
CA ARG A 112 -18.68 0.91 6.71
C ARG A 112 -17.31 0.34 6.32
N ALA A 113 -16.79 0.70 5.14
CA ALA A 113 -15.49 0.20 4.70
C ALA A 113 -14.34 0.95 5.37
N TRP A 114 -13.54 0.20 6.14
CA TRP A 114 -12.42 0.68 6.93
C TRP A 114 -11.34 -0.39 7.01
N VAL A 115 -10.09 0.02 7.23
CA VAL A 115 -9.00 -0.91 7.50
C VAL A 115 -9.14 -1.41 8.94
N PRO A 116 -9.30 -2.72 9.19
CA PRO A 116 -9.41 -3.25 10.54
C PRO A 116 -8.06 -3.22 11.26
N PHE A 117 -8.10 -3.12 12.59
CA PHE A 117 -6.93 -3.37 13.43
C PHE A 117 -6.79 -4.88 13.67
N LEU A 118 -6.43 -5.62 12.62
CA LEU A 118 -6.25 -7.08 12.68
C LEU A 118 -5.02 -7.45 11.86
N ALA A 119 -3.91 -7.73 12.55
CA ALA A 119 -2.62 -8.00 11.93
C ALA A 119 -2.67 -9.19 10.96
N GLY A 120 -2.16 -8.98 9.74
CA GLY A 120 -2.17 -9.95 8.65
C GLY A 120 -3.49 -10.06 7.89
N TYR A 121 -4.54 -9.35 8.35
CA TYR A 121 -5.85 -9.32 7.71
C TYR A 121 -6.31 -7.90 7.35
N GLU A 122 -5.42 -6.91 7.42
CA GLU A 122 -5.76 -5.52 7.12
C GLU A 122 -6.29 -5.34 5.68
N GLU A 123 -5.59 -5.88 4.69
CA GLU A 123 -5.95 -5.79 3.27
C GLU A 123 -7.23 -6.55 2.98
N THR A 124 -7.26 -7.84 3.35
CA THR A 124 -8.43 -8.68 3.08
C THR A 124 -9.66 -8.18 3.84
N GLY A 125 -9.50 -7.68 5.06
CA GLY A 125 -10.59 -7.14 5.85
C GLY A 125 -11.14 -5.85 5.26
N PHE A 126 -10.27 -4.95 4.79
CA PHE A 126 -10.70 -3.76 4.05
C PHE A 126 -11.44 -4.13 2.76
N LEU A 127 -10.88 -5.02 1.94
CA LEU A 127 -11.50 -5.44 0.67
C LEU A 127 -12.84 -6.16 0.89
N VAL A 128 -12.94 -7.00 1.93
CA VAL A 128 -14.21 -7.63 2.34
C VAL A 128 -15.22 -6.58 2.80
N SER A 129 -14.80 -5.51 3.47
CA SER A 129 -15.70 -4.44 3.91
C SER A 129 -16.30 -3.62 2.74
N LEU A 130 -15.77 -3.77 1.51
CA LEU A 130 -16.29 -3.15 0.29
C LEU A 130 -17.47 -3.92 -0.36
N GLN A 131 -18.05 -4.89 0.35
CA GLN A 131 -19.23 -5.65 -0.09
C GLN A 131 -20.30 -4.78 -0.80
N PRO A 132 -20.93 -5.27 -1.88
CA PRO A 132 -20.86 -6.64 -2.41
C PRO A 132 -19.70 -6.88 -3.41
N PHE A 133 -18.54 -6.23 -3.22
CA PHE A 133 -17.34 -6.52 -4.01
C PHE A 133 -16.88 -7.99 -3.88
N GLU A 134 -16.75 -8.66 -5.03
CA GLU A 134 -16.37 -10.07 -5.13
C GLU A 134 -15.17 -10.27 -6.08
N ILE A 135 -14.55 -11.46 -6.03
CA ILE A 135 -13.39 -11.82 -6.87
C ILE A 135 -13.61 -11.55 -8.37
N PRO A 136 -14.78 -11.86 -8.97
CA PRO A 136 -15.03 -11.57 -10.39
C PRO A 136 -15.10 -10.08 -10.74
N ASP A 137 -15.23 -9.20 -9.75
CA ASP A 137 -15.29 -7.75 -9.95
C ASP A 137 -13.89 -7.09 -10.03
N ILE A 138 -12.82 -7.86 -9.80
CA ILE A 138 -11.44 -7.33 -9.79
C ILE A 138 -11.03 -6.89 -11.19
N GLU A 139 -10.56 -5.64 -11.29
CA GLU A 139 -9.92 -5.10 -12.49
C GLU A 139 -8.42 -5.47 -12.50
N LEU A 140 -8.00 -6.35 -13.41
CA LEU A 140 -6.60 -6.78 -13.51
C LEU A 140 -5.80 -5.76 -14.34
N LEU A 141 -4.84 -5.09 -13.71
CA LEU A 141 -3.98 -4.08 -14.33
C LEU A 141 -2.59 -4.63 -14.64
N ALA A 142 -1.66 -3.75 -15.04
CA ALA A 142 -0.25 -4.09 -15.28
C ALA A 142 -0.10 -5.20 -16.34
N SER A 143 -0.81 -5.03 -17.46
CA SER A 143 -0.86 -6.00 -18.57
C SER A 143 -1.30 -7.41 -18.13
N ASN A 144 -2.48 -7.52 -17.51
CA ASN A 144 -2.99 -8.77 -16.92
C ASN A 144 -2.01 -9.39 -15.91
N CYS A 145 -1.48 -8.56 -15.02
CA CYS A 145 -0.53 -8.96 -13.97
C CYS A 145 0.79 -9.56 -14.50
N THR A 146 1.27 -9.10 -15.67
CA THR A 146 2.56 -9.54 -16.25
C THR A 146 3.69 -8.52 -16.09
N LYS A 147 3.38 -7.31 -15.63
CA LYS A 147 4.36 -6.27 -15.28
C LYS A 147 4.36 -6.04 -13.76
N ILE A 148 5.56 -5.80 -13.20
CA ILE A 148 5.72 -5.36 -11.81
C ILE A 148 6.03 -3.86 -11.86
N LEU A 149 5.15 -3.05 -11.27
CA LEU A 149 5.24 -1.58 -11.27
C LEU A 149 5.37 -1.00 -9.84
N VAL A 150 5.42 -1.86 -8.84
CA VAL A 150 5.61 -1.51 -7.43
C VAL A 150 6.43 -2.58 -6.74
N TRP A 151 7.30 -2.17 -5.83
CA TRP A 151 8.17 -3.06 -5.06
C TRP A 151 8.10 -2.73 -3.57
N HIS A 152 7.95 -3.77 -2.76
CA HIS A 152 7.91 -3.69 -1.31
C HIS A 152 9.33 -3.57 -0.73
N THR A 153 10.01 -2.48 -1.05
CA THR A 153 11.35 -2.15 -0.54
C THR A 153 11.31 -1.74 0.93
N GLN A 154 12.43 -1.90 1.62
CA GLN A 154 12.63 -1.40 2.98
C GLN A 154 14.02 -0.79 3.08
N THR A 155 14.11 0.30 3.85
CA THR A 155 15.40 0.92 4.16
C THR A 155 16.09 0.13 5.26
N LYS A 156 17.40 -0.05 5.14
CA LYS A 156 18.23 -0.62 6.21
C LYS A 156 18.59 0.50 7.20
N GLU A 157 18.54 0.21 8.49
CA GLU A 157 19.06 1.09 9.53
C GLU A 157 20.57 1.29 9.36
N ASN A 158 21.02 2.55 9.47
CA ASN A 158 22.42 2.96 9.36
C ASN A 158 22.94 3.44 10.72
N ASP A 159 24.26 3.38 10.91
CA ASP A 159 24.92 4.00 12.06
C ASP A 159 24.74 5.53 12.06
N GLU A 160 24.86 6.15 13.23
CA GLU A 160 24.82 7.61 13.36
C GLU A 160 25.87 8.28 12.45
N PRO A 161 25.47 9.25 11.61
CA PRO A 161 26.41 9.92 10.71
C PRO A 161 27.39 10.79 11.50
N ALA A 162 28.63 10.88 11.02
CA ALA A 162 29.60 11.82 11.58
C ALA A 162 29.11 13.28 11.42
N PRO A 163 29.49 14.20 12.32
CA PRO A 163 29.15 15.61 12.19
C PRO A 163 29.64 16.19 10.86
N VAL A 164 28.88 17.14 10.35
CA VAL A 164 29.23 17.87 9.14
C VAL A 164 30.52 18.69 9.36
N ASP A 165 31.46 18.62 8.41
CA ASP A 165 32.71 19.40 8.44
C ASP A 165 32.47 20.88 8.12
N LEU A 166 32.01 21.62 9.14
CA LEU A 166 31.75 23.04 9.06
C LEU A 166 33.01 23.90 9.14
N ASP A 167 34.11 23.36 9.69
CA ASP A 167 35.39 24.07 9.76
C ASP A 167 35.96 24.27 8.35
N THR A 168 35.87 23.25 7.49
CA THR A 168 36.32 23.33 6.10
C THR A 168 35.25 23.93 5.18
N TYR A 169 33.98 23.53 5.33
CA TYR A 169 32.92 23.83 4.36
C TYR A 169 31.78 24.70 4.89
N GLY A 170 31.93 25.34 6.05
CA GLY A 170 30.89 26.16 6.69
C GLY A 170 30.42 27.36 5.87
N HIS A 171 31.20 27.79 4.87
CA HIS A 171 30.84 28.86 3.95
C HIS A 171 29.97 28.39 2.75
N THR A 172 29.62 27.10 2.69
CA THR A 172 28.86 26.48 1.60
C THR A 172 27.42 26.14 2.00
N ASN A 173 26.67 25.49 1.11
CA ASN A 173 25.36 24.92 1.44
C ASN A 173 25.40 23.88 2.56
N LEU A 174 26.58 23.33 2.88
CA LEU A 174 26.75 22.28 3.87
C LEU A 174 26.38 22.74 5.30
N ALA A 175 26.55 24.02 5.62
CA ALA A 175 26.08 24.59 6.89
C ALA A 175 24.57 24.43 7.08
N LYS A 176 23.78 24.75 6.04
CA LYS A 176 22.33 24.60 6.07
C LYS A 176 21.89 23.14 6.12
N LEU A 177 22.61 22.25 5.44
CA LEU A 177 22.32 20.82 5.49
C LEU A 177 22.58 20.24 6.88
N GLY A 178 23.65 20.67 7.55
CA GLY A 178 23.94 20.27 8.93
C GLY A 178 22.84 20.62 9.93
N GLU A 179 22.17 21.76 9.75
CA GLU A 179 21.02 22.16 10.59
C GLU A 179 19.77 21.29 10.38
N ILE A 180 19.59 20.70 9.20
CA ILE A 180 18.40 19.90 8.85
C ILE A 180 18.61 18.41 9.16
N MET A 181 19.87 17.95 9.20
CA MET A 181 20.21 16.55 9.48
C MET A 181 20.13 16.18 10.97
N MET A 182 20.14 17.16 11.88
CA MET A 182 20.02 16.97 13.35
C MET A 182 18.57 17.09 13.81
#